data_AF-A0A8J3PV28-F1
#
_entry.id   AF-A0A8J3PV28-F1
#
_cell.length_a   1.000
_cell.length_b   1.000
_cell.length_c   1.000
_cell.angle_alpha   90.00
_cell.angle_beta   90.00
_cell.angle_gamma   90.00
#
_symmetry.space_group_name_H-M   'P 1'
#
loop_
_entity.id
_entity.type
_entity.pdbx_description
1 polymer ?
#
loop_
_entity_poly.entity_id
_entity_poly.type
_entity_poly.pdbx_seq_one_letter_code
_entity_poly.pdbx_strand_id
1 'polypeptide(L)'
;MAGAGVSNTDITTISGDMAVSPGTAVSGFPPGQVRGSVEVDNAEARREKADAVAAYNDAARRTATSTIPAQLGRTTRPSGVYKTAGGVFQLSGTLILDAEGDPDAVFIFQAASLVTANVSNIDLVGGAQANNVIWQLSDSATLGTYSTFRGNILAQSSVAVSEGVALYGRAIALNDMVTLDGTSQHPATRITAPGEPPTTTTVTSSSNPSRRGEPVTFTATVREPTDSVVPAGQVIFKDGSTVIGSAYNSSLAPATFTTSDLTRGAHDITAVYLNGGTAVNEAWVYFTPSTSEVLTQVVLNRRS
;
A
#
# COMPACT_ATOMS: atom_id res chain seq x y z
N MET A 1 8.60 -13.69 -3.27
CA MET A 1 9.66 -14.66 -3.01
C MET A 1 9.06 -16.02 -2.68
N ALA A 2 9.65 -17.12 -3.14
CA ALA A 2 9.21 -18.48 -2.86
C ALA A 2 10.36 -19.40 -2.41
N GLY A 3 10.05 -20.37 -1.55
CA GLY A 3 11.00 -21.38 -1.09
C GLY A 3 11.29 -22.44 -2.14
N ALA A 4 10.25 -22.97 -2.77
CA ALA A 4 10.34 -24.05 -3.75
C ALA A 4 10.32 -23.55 -5.20
N GLY A 5 9.47 -22.56 -5.49
CA GLY A 5 9.32 -22.03 -6.84
C GLY A 5 8.17 -21.05 -7.03
N VAL A 6 8.13 -20.44 -8.21
CA VAL A 6 7.02 -19.61 -8.66
C VAL A 6 6.44 -20.19 -9.94
N SER A 7 5.13 -20.39 -9.97
CA SER A 7 4.41 -20.84 -11.17
C SER A 7 3.34 -19.83 -11.55
N ASN A 8 3.22 -19.53 -12.83
CA ASN A 8 2.19 -18.67 -13.38
C ASN A 8 1.41 -19.35 -14.52
N THR A 9 0.12 -19.11 -14.59
CA THR A 9 -0.72 -19.38 -15.77
C THR A 9 -1.20 -18.06 -16.38
N ASP A 10 -1.36 -17.98 -17.70
CA ASP A 10 -1.86 -16.78 -18.42
C ASP A 10 -1.20 -15.43 -18.00
N ILE A 11 -1.81 -14.29 -18.32
CA ILE A 11 -1.23 -12.96 -18.13
C ILE A 11 -1.29 -12.55 -16.65
N THR A 12 -0.11 -12.38 -16.05
CA THR A 12 0.10 -11.72 -14.75
C THR A 12 1.17 -10.66 -14.89
N THR A 13 1.02 -9.51 -14.22
CA THR A 13 2.10 -8.51 -14.08
C THR A 13 2.59 -8.45 -12.63
N ILE A 14 3.89 -8.63 -12.43
CA ILE A 14 4.57 -8.38 -11.17
C ILE A 14 5.36 -7.08 -11.33
N SER A 15 5.00 -6.04 -10.57
CA SER A 15 5.77 -4.80 -10.45
C SER A 15 6.62 -4.89 -9.18
N GLY A 16 7.90 -5.21 -9.34
CA GLY A 16 8.82 -5.56 -8.27
C GLY A 16 9.59 -6.84 -8.58
N ASP A 17 10.51 -7.18 -7.69
CA ASP A 17 11.42 -8.31 -7.88
C ASP A 17 10.77 -9.66 -7.55
N MET A 18 11.29 -10.71 -8.19
CA MET A 18 10.94 -12.09 -7.92
C MET A 18 12.18 -12.85 -7.46
N ALA A 19 12.09 -13.50 -6.31
CA ALA A 19 13.13 -14.40 -5.83
C ALA A 19 12.63 -15.82 -5.56
N VAL A 20 13.49 -16.82 -5.83
CA VAL A 20 13.30 -18.21 -5.42
C VAL A 20 14.56 -18.74 -4.76
N SER A 21 14.46 -19.26 -3.53
CA SER A 21 15.56 -19.96 -2.86
C SER A 21 15.07 -20.79 -1.67
N PRO A 22 15.62 -22.02 -1.45
CA PRO A 22 16.68 -22.68 -2.23
C PRO A 22 16.18 -23.37 -3.51
N GLY A 23 14.88 -23.36 -3.77
CA GLY A 23 14.31 -23.88 -5.01
C GLY A 23 14.80 -23.11 -6.23
N THR A 24 14.54 -23.68 -7.40
CA THR A 24 14.98 -23.13 -8.69
C THR A 24 13.87 -23.06 -9.73
N ALA A 25 12.65 -23.47 -9.37
CA ALA A 25 11.54 -23.53 -10.32
C ALA A 25 10.92 -22.14 -10.54
N VAL A 26 11.00 -21.63 -11.76
CA VAL A 26 10.22 -20.48 -12.24
C VAL A 26 9.56 -20.88 -13.55
N SER A 27 8.23 -20.76 -13.64
CA SER A 27 7.47 -21.18 -14.83
C SER A 27 6.31 -20.22 -15.12
N GLY A 28 5.93 -20.11 -16.39
CA GLY A 28 4.82 -19.24 -16.83
C GLY A 28 5.18 -17.78 -17.09
N PHE A 29 6.48 -17.47 -17.22
CA PHE A 29 7.00 -16.14 -17.57
C PHE A 29 7.90 -16.29 -18.81
N PRO A 30 7.38 -16.13 -20.04
CA PRO A 30 6.05 -15.65 -20.46
C PRO A 30 4.89 -16.69 -20.34
N PRO A 31 3.60 -16.26 -20.41
CA PRO A 31 3.13 -14.91 -20.71
C PRO A 31 3.09 -13.94 -19.52
N GLY A 32 3.32 -14.43 -18.29
CA GLY A 32 3.54 -13.57 -17.14
C GLY A 32 4.74 -12.63 -17.37
N GLN A 33 4.68 -11.45 -16.76
CA GLN A 33 5.74 -10.44 -16.86
C GLN A 33 6.20 -10.03 -15.46
N VAL A 34 7.52 -9.98 -15.28
CA VAL A 34 8.16 -9.40 -14.09
C VAL A 34 8.80 -8.07 -14.51
N ARG A 35 8.42 -6.99 -13.83
CA ARG A 35 8.96 -5.64 -13.98
C ARG A 35 9.87 -5.35 -12.79
N GLY A 36 10.95 -6.11 -12.73
CA GLY A 36 11.94 -6.15 -11.66
C GLY A 36 12.96 -7.23 -12.00
N SER A 37 13.91 -7.46 -11.10
CA SER A 37 14.87 -8.54 -11.23
C SER A 37 14.23 -9.89 -10.93
N VAL A 38 14.77 -10.95 -11.55
CA VAL A 38 14.41 -12.33 -11.26
C VAL A 38 15.64 -13.04 -10.72
N GLU A 39 15.63 -13.32 -9.42
CA GLU A 39 16.75 -13.89 -8.67
C GLU A 39 16.46 -15.36 -8.31
N VAL A 40 17.27 -16.30 -8.81
CA VAL A 40 17.03 -17.74 -8.61
C VAL A 40 18.26 -18.40 -7.99
N ASP A 41 18.11 -18.86 -6.75
CA ASP A 41 19.14 -19.48 -5.89
C ASP A 41 20.54 -18.85 -6.00
N ASN A 42 20.60 -17.52 -6.11
CA ASN A 42 21.86 -16.78 -6.05
C ASN A 42 22.05 -16.13 -4.68
N ALA A 43 23.09 -15.30 -4.55
CA ALA A 43 23.39 -14.65 -3.26
C ALA A 43 22.26 -13.73 -2.81
N GLU A 44 21.59 -13.04 -3.74
CA GLU A 44 20.51 -12.11 -3.43
C GLU A 44 19.25 -12.85 -3.00
N ALA A 45 18.82 -13.87 -3.77
CA ALA A 45 17.67 -14.70 -3.42
C ALA A 45 17.82 -15.37 -2.04
N ARG A 46 19.05 -15.75 -1.65
CA ARG A 46 19.34 -16.29 -0.31
C ARG A 46 19.27 -15.23 0.78
N ARG A 47 19.69 -13.99 0.51
CA ARG A 47 19.55 -12.85 1.44
C ARG A 47 18.08 -12.52 1.64
N GLU A 48 17.32 -12.36 0.56
CA GLU A 48 15.87 -12.13 0.62
C GLU A 48 15.15 -13.21 1.41
N LYS A 49 15.53 -14.48 1.21
CA LYS A 49 15.01 -15.62 1.95
C LYS A 49 15.30 -15.51 3.46
N ALA A 50 16.53 -15.15 3.83
CA ALA A 50 16.90 -14.96 5.23
C ALA A 50 16.13 -13.80 5.87
N ASP A 51 16.01 -12.67 5.18
CA ASP A 51 15.29 -11.48 5.66
C ASP A 51 13.80 -11.76 5.81
N ALA A 52 13.19 -12.49 4.87
CA ALA A 52 11.81 -12.93 4.98
C ALA A 52 11.58 -13.86 6.18
N VAL A 53 12.52 -14.77 6.47
CA VAL A 53 12.46 -15.62 7.67
C VAL A 53 12.59 -14.78 8.95
N ALA A 54 13.46 -13.77 8.96
CA ALA A 54 13.60 -12.85 10.08
C ALA A 54 12.30 -12.04 10.32
N ALA A 55 11.72 -11.48 9.26
CA ALA A 55 10.46 -10.74 9.31
C ALA A 55 9.29 -11.62 9.80
N TYR A 56 9.21 -12.87 9.31
CA TYR A 56 8.23 -13.85 9.77
C TYR A 56 8.37 -14.11 11.27
N ASN A 57 9.59 -14.35 11.74
CA ASN A 57 9.86 -14.63 13.15
C ASN A 57 9.62 -13.42 14.06
N ASP A 58 9.92 -12.19 13.61
CA ASP A 58 9.57 -10.98 14.34
C ASP A 58 8.05 -10.85 14.48
N ALA A 59 7.33 -10.90 13.36
CA ALA A 59 5.87 -10.78 13.34
C ALA A 59 5.19 -11.87 14.19
N ALA A 60 5.69 -13.11 14.17
CA ALA A 60 5.15 -14.22 14.95
C ALA A 60 5.36 -14.07 16.48
N ARG A 61 6.38 -13.31 16.90
CA ARG A 61 6.69 -13.08 18.32
C ARG A 61 6.03 -11.85 18.91
N ARG A 62 5.41 -11.00 18.08
CA ARG A 62 4.66 -9.84 18.57
C ARG A 62 3.50 -10.30 19.44
N THR A 63 3.37 -9.73 20.63
CA THR A 63 2.25 -10.01 21.53
C THR A 63 0.97 -9.51 20.91
N ALA A 64 -0.03 -10.39 20.77
CA ALA A 64 -1.35 -10.00 20.28
C ALA A 64 -2.01 -8.98 21.22
N THR A 65 -2.47 -7.87 20.67
CA THR A 65 -3.30 -6.88 21.36
C THR A 65 -4.74 -7.35 21.46
N SER A 66 -5.17 -8.25 20.57
CA SER A 66 -6.52 -8.82 20.57
C SER A 66 -6.56 -10.20 19.92
N THR A 67 -7.40 -11.07 20.47
CA THR A 67 -7.84 -12.29 19.78
C THR A 67 -9.20 -12.01 19.16
N ILE A 68 -9.34 -12.22 17.85
CA ILE A 68 -10.53 -11.84 17.09
C ILE A 68 -11.15 -13.05 16.36
N PRO A 69 -12.44 -12.97 15.97
CA PRO A 69 -13.08 -14.01 15.17
C PRO A 69 -12.39 -14.24 13.83
N ALA A 70 -12.59 -15.42 13.25
CA ALA A 70 -12.01 -15.80 11.96
C ALA A 70 -12.44 -14.88 10.79
N GLN A 71 -13.68 -14.41 10.78
CA GLN A 71 -14.18 -13.54 9.73
C GLN A 71 -13.70 -12.09 9.93
N LEU A 72 -12.96 -11.58 8.96
CA LEU A 72 -12.46 -10.20 8.90
C LEU A 72 -13.34 -9.27 8.08
N GLY A 73 -14.05 -9.81 7.10
CA GLY A 73 -14.85 -8.99 6.19
C GLY A 73 -16.03 -8.31 6.90
N ARG A 74 -16.38 -7.11 6.41
CA ARG A 74 -17.36 -6.19 6.98
C ARG A 74 -16.99 -5.69 8.38
N THR A 75 -15.69 -5.58 8.67
CA THR A 75 -15.19 -5.04 9.93
C THR A 75 -14.22 -3.89 9.68
N THR A 76 -14.09 -3.00 10.65
CA THR A 76 -13.04 -1.98 10.73
C THR A 76 -12.09 -2.36 11.86
N ARG A 77 -10.79 -2.23 11.64
CA ARG A 77 -9.75 -2.51 12.63
C ARG A 77 -8.79 -1.32 12.74
N PRO A 78 -8.54 -0.80 13.96
CA PRO A 78 -7.45 0.13 14.18
C PRO A 78 -6.11 -0.59 14.10
N SER A 79 -5.00 0.13 14.31
CA SER A 79 -3.67 -0.48 14.41
C SER A 79 -3.61 -1.52 15.54
N GLY A 80 -2.77 -2.55 15.37
CA GLY A 80 -2.65 -3.60 16.38
C GLY A 80 -2.13 -4.95 15.87
N VAL A 81 -2.00 -5.89 16.81
CA VAL A 81 -1.58 -7.27 16.56
C VAL A 81 -2.75 -8.19 16.85
N TYR A 82 -3.32 -8.77 15.80
CA TYR A 82 -4.54 -9.55 15.81
C TYR A 82 -4.24 -11.03 15.64
N LYS A 83 -4.64 -11.84 16.61
CA LYS A 83 -4.57 -13.30 16.51
C LYS A 83 -5.96 -13.87 16.23
N THR A 84 -6.07 -14.81 15.30
CA THR A 84 -7.34 -15.52 15.06
C THR A 84 -7.66 -16.49 16.18
N ALA A 85 -8.92 -16.52 16.62
CA ALA A 85 -9.42 -17.55 17.53
C ALA A 85 -9.56 -18.92 16.85
N GLY A 86 -9.74 -18.96 15.52
CA GLY A 86 -10.10 -20.17 14.76
C GLY A 86 -8.96 -20.79 13.96
N GLY A 87 -7.72 -20.35 14.15
CA GLY A 87 -6.56 -20.79 13.36
C GLY A 87 -6.53 -20.28 11.91
N VAL A 88 -7.67 -19.91 11.34
CA VAL A 88 -7.77 -19.37 9.97
C VAL A 88 -8.42 -18.00 10.00
N PHE A 89 -7.92 -17.07 9.19
CA PHE A 89 -8.63 -15.85 8.83
C PHE A 89 -9.39 -16.06 7.52
N GLN A 90 -10.64 -15.61 7.50
CA GLN A 90 -11.48 -15.56 6.33
C GLN A 90 -11.81 -14.10 6.02
N LEU A 91 -11.87 -13.74 4.73
CA LEU A 91 -12.21 -12.38 4.32
C LEU A 91 -13.32 -12.40 3.27
N SER A 92 -14.57 -12.15 3.70
CA SER A 92 -15.73 -12.00 2.82
C SER A 92 -16.33 -10.60 2.91
N GLY A 93 -16.30 -9.86 1.81
CA GLY A 93 -16.63 -8.43 1.77
C GLY A 93 -15.40 -7.56 2.02
N THR A 94 -15.59 -6.38 2.64
CA THR A 94 -14.52 -5.40 2.84
C THR A 94 -14.00 -5.42 4.28
N LEU A 95 -12.70 -5.59 4.49
CA LEU A 95 -12.00 -5.26 5.73
C LEU A 95 -11.50 -3.81 5.62
N ILE A 96 -11.77 -2.96 6.61
CA ILE A 96 -11.22 -1.61 6.68
C ILE A 96 -10.11 -1.60 7.74
N LEU A 97 -8.93 -1.15 7.37
CA LEU A 97 -7.82 -0.89 8.28
C LEU A 97 -7.68 0.62 8.44
N ASP A 98 -7.97 1.11 9.63
CA ASP A 98 -7.98 2.53 9.95
C ASP A 98 -6.76 2.88 10.79
N ALA A 99 -5.92 3.76 10.26
CA ALA A 99 -4.77 4.29 10.98
C ALA A 99 -5.14 5.41 11.96
N GLU A 100 -6.38 5.89 11.97
CA GLU A 100 -6.87 6.93 12.88
C GLU A 100 -6.04 8.24 12.83
N GLY A 101 -5.42 8.51 11.68
CA GLY A 101 -4.57 9.67 11.44
C GLY A 101 -3.06 9.40 11.58
N ASP A 102 -2.65 8.20 12.01
CA ASP A 102 -1.25 7.83 12.20
C ASP A 102 -0.68 7.06 10.98
N PRO A 103 0.11 7.70 10.10
CA PRO A 103 0.68 7.02 8.94
C PRO A 103 1.67 5.89 9.30
N ASP A 104 2.21 5.88 10.52
CA ASP A 104 3.12 4.85 11.01
C ASP A 104 2.37 3.67 11.67
N ALA A 105 1.03 3.69 11.67
CA ALA A 105 0.17 2.63 12.19
C ALA A 105 0.51 1.26 11.57
N VAL A 106 0.75 0.27 12.44
CA VAL A 106 1.09 -1.11 12.06
C VAL A 106 -0.07 -2.07 12.35
N PHE A 107 -0.34 -2.95 11.39
CA PHE A 107 -1.37 -3.99 11.47
C PHE A 107 -0.71 -5.35 11.27
N ILE A 108 -0.75 -6.22 12.28
CA ILE A 108 -0.18 -7.57 12.19
C ILE A 108 -1.29 -8.59 12.41
N PHE A 109 -1.52 -9.46 11.44
CA PHE A 109 -2.47 -10.56 11.54
C PHE A 109 -1.72 -11.88 11.67
N GLN A 110 -1.92 -12.57 12.79
CA GLN A 110 -1.30 -13.86 13.12
C GLN A 110 -2.34 -14.99 13.01
N ALA A 111 -2.09 -15.94 12.12
CA ALA A 111 -2.95 -17.12 11.91
C ALA A 111 -2.14 -18.33 11.42
N ALA A 112 -2.79 -19.49 11.31
CA ALA A 112 -2.26 -20.58 10.50
C ALA A 112 -2.43 -20.25 9.03
N SER A 113 -3.67 -19.98 8.60
CA SER A 113 -3.97 -19.74 7.19
C SER A 113 -4.85 -18.51 6.97
N LEU A 114 -4.85 -17.99 5.74
CA LEU A 114 -5.72 -16.90 5.29
C LEU A 114 -6.42 -17.28 3.99
N VAL A 115 -7.74 -17.12 3.94
CA VAL A 115 -8.54 -17.34 2.72
C VAL A 115 -9.41 -16.13 2.46
N THR A 116 -9.24 -15.49 1.30
CA THR A 116 -10.13 -14.41 0.88
C THR A 116 -11.18 -14.93 -0.08
N ALA A 117 -12.42 -14.45 0.05
CA ALA A 117 -13.49 -14.76 -0.88
C ALA A 117 -13.29 -14.00 -2.20
N ASN A 118 -13.98 -14.44 -3.25
CA ASN A 118 -14.01 -13.73 -4.52
C ASN A 118 -14.53 -12.30 -4.32
N VAL A 119 -13.98 -11.33 -5.05
CA VAL A 119 -14.38 -9.92 -5.04
C VAL A 119 -14.27 -9.27 -3.64
N SER A 120 -13.47 -9.86 -2.76
CA SER A 120 -13.23 -9.29 -1.43
C SER A 120 -12.21 -8.15 -1.48
N ASN A 121 -12.18 -7.31 -0.44
CA ASN A 121 -11.39 -6.08 -0.44
C ASN A 121 -10.79 -5.76 0.94
N ILE A 122 -9.60 -5.15 0.97
CA ILE A 122 -9.00 -4.58 2.18
C ILE A 122 -8.80 -3.09 1.93
N ASP A 123 -9.58 -2.20 2.53
CA ASP A 123 -9.38 -0.75 2.42
C ASP A 123 -8.44 -0.22 3.49
N LEU A 124 -7.57 0.70 3.08
CA LEU A 124 -6.69 1.46 3.98
C LEU A 124 -7.24 2.88 4.10
N VAL A 125 -7.53 3.30 5.31
CA VAL A 125 -8.05 4.64 5.62
C VAL A 125 -7.27 5.27 6.77
N GLY A 126 -7.51 6.55 7.04
CA GLY A 126 -6.87 7.25 8.15
C GLY A 126 -5.35 7.39 8.04
N GLY A 127 -4.76 7.18 6.85
CA GLY A 127 -3.31 7.21 6.64
C GLY A 127 -2.65 5.82 6.60
N ALA A 128 -3.41 4.73 6.74
CA ALA A 128 -2.85 3.38 6.76
C ALA A 128 -2.12 3.06 5.46
N GLN A 129 -0.99 2.38 5.58
CA GLN A 129 -0.11 2.04 4.45
C GLN A 129 0.01 0.52 4.31
N ALA A 130 -0.03 0.02 3.07
CA ALA A 130 0.11 -1.42 2.80
C ALA A 130 1.46 -1.97 3.32
N ASN A 131 2.50 -1.13 3.36
CA ASN A 131 3.82 -1.46 3.89
C ASN A 131 3.76 -1.89 5.36
N ASN A 132 2.83 -1.29 6.12
CA ASN A 132 2.67 -1.51 7.55
C ASN A 132 1.61 -2.58 7.87
N VAL A 133 1.08 -3.28 6.85
CA VAL A 133 0.16 -4.41 7.01
C VAL A 133 0.93 -5.70 6.79
N ILE A 134 0.98 -6.56 7.82
CA ILE A 134 1.71 -7.83 7.83
C ILE A 134 0.75 -8.98 8.10
N TRP A 135 0.77 -9.99 7.24
CA TRP A 135 0.01 -11.22 7.39
C TRP A 135 0.97 -12.37 7.68
N GLN A 136 1.12 -12.71 8.96
CA GLN A 136 2.00 -13.78 9.43
C GLN A 136 1.21 -15.08 9.54
N LEU A 137 1.56 -16.06 8.70
CA LEU A 137 0.79 -17.29 8.52
C LEU A 137 1.67 -18.53 8.74
N SER A 138 1.35 -19.35 9.74
CA SER A 138 2.11 -20.59 10.01
C SER A 138 1.88 -21.72 9.02
N ASP A 139 0.97 -21.53 8.09
CA ASP A 139 0.71 -22.41 6.96
C ASP A 139 0.63 -21.56 5.68
N SER A 140 -0.57 -21.36 5.10
CA SER A 140 -0.72 -20.89 3.71
C SER A 140 -1.69 -19.71 3.55
N ALA A 141 -1.60 -19.02 2.41
CA ALA A 141 -2.58 -18.01 1.98
C ALA A 141 -3.23 -18.37 0.64
N THR A 142 -4.52 -18.08 0.51
CA THR A 142 -5.26 -18.18 -0.77
C THR A 142 -6.07 -16.91 -0.99
N LEU A 143 -5.77 -16.19 -2.07
CA LEU A 143 -6.49 -14.98 -2.46
C LEU A 143 -7.54 -15.32 -3.52
N GLY A 144 -8.82 -15.12 -3.20
CA GLY A 144 -9.94 -15.41 -4.08
C GLY A 144 -10.01 -14.51 -5.31
N THR A 145 -10.70 -14.97 -6.35
CA THR A 145 -10.71 -14.31 -7.67
C THR A 145 -11.21 -12.87 -7.60
N TYR A 146 -10.59 -12.00 -8.38
CA TYR A 146 -10.90 -10.57 -8.45
C TYR A 146 -10.87 -9.83 -7.09
N SER A 147 -10.20 -10.37 -6.08
CA SER A 147 -10.03 -9.68 -4.79
C SER A 147 -8.97 -8.58 -4.88
N THR A 148 -9.14 -7.53 -4.08
CA THR A 148 -8.11 -6.49 -3.87
C THR A 148 -7.50 -6.67 -2.50
N PHE A 149 -6.22 -7.01 -2.47
CA PHE A 149 -5.50 -7.32 -1.25
C PHE A 149 -4.45 -6.25 -0.96
N ARG A 150 -4.32 -5.85 0.31
CA ARG A 150 -3.33 -4.88 0.77
C ARG A 150 -2.53 -5.47 1.93
N GLY A 151 -1.20 -5.49 1.79
CA GLY A 151 -0.27 -5.95 2.82
C GLY A 151 0.71 -7.03 2.38
N ASN A 152 1.65 -7.34 3.27
CA ASN A 152 2.75 -8.27 3.05
C ASN A 152 2.40 -9.64 3.63
N ILE A 153 2.23 -10.64 2.78
CA ILE A 153 1.97 -12.03 3.17
C ILE A 153 3.29 -12.72 3.46
N LEU A 154 3.44 -13.26 4.67
CA LEU A 154 4.55 -14.08 5.14
C LEU A 154 4.00 -15.46 5.55
N ALA A 155 3.93 -16.39 4.61
CA ALA A 155 3.42 -17.74 4.80
C ALA A 155 4.56 -18.76 4.96
N GLN A 156 4.45 -19.70 5.89
CA GLN A 156 5.45 -20.78 5.99
C GLN A 156 5.38 -21.73 4.79
N SER A 157 4.18 -22.10 4.38
CA SER A 157 3.92 -23.04 3.29
C SER A 157 3.79 -22.24 1.98
N SER A 158 2.60 -22.18 1.38
CA SER A 158 2.37 -21.63 0.04
C SER A 158 1.54 -20.35 0.04
N VAL A 159 1.60 -19.61 -1.07
CA VAL A 159 0.71 -18.49 -1.38
C VAL A 159 0.10 -18.69 -2.75
N ALA A 160 -1.22 -18.80 -2.80
CA ALA A 160 -1.99 -18.89 -4.04
C ALA A 160 -2.69 -17.56 -4.34
N VAL A 161 -2.48 -17.03 -5.54
CA VAL A 161 -3.08 -15.80 -6.04
C VAL A 161 -3.94 -16.16 -7.25
N SER A 162 -5.27 -16.17 -7.08
CA SER A 162 -6.18 -16.53 -8.15
C SER A 162 -6.33 -15.43 -9.21
N GLU A 163 -7.03 -15.76 -10.30
CA GLU A 163 -7.24 -14.83 -11.42
C GLU A 163 -7.87 -13.49 -11.02
N GLY A 164 -7.37 -12.44 -11.66
CA GLY A 164 -7.83 -11.06 -11.50
C GLY A 164 -7.52 -10.43 -10.15
N VAL A 165 -6.76 -11.09 -9.26
CA VAL A 165 -6.36 -10.52 -7.98
C VAL A 165 -5.47 -9.29 -8.19
N ALA A 166 -5.73 -8.27 -7.38
CA ALA A 166 -4.91 -7.08 -7.24
C ALA A 166 -4.20 -7.08 -5.88
N LEU A 167 -2.95 -7.52 -5.83
CA LEU A 167 -2.14 -7.51 -4.61
C LEU A 167 -1.25 -6.27 -4.55
N TYR A 168 -1.53 -5.37 -3.61
CA TYR A 168 -0.65 -4.26 -3.23
C TYR A 168 0.12 -4.64 -1.98
N GLY A 169 1.32 -5.19 -2.16
CA GLY A 169 1.95 -5.99 -1.13
C GLY A 169 2.97 -6.98 -1.67
N ARG A 170 3.39 -7.88 -0.78
CA ARG A 170 4.30 -8.97 -1.12
C ARG A 170 3.60 -10.31 -0.94
N ALA A 171 3.84 -11.23 -1.87
CA ALA A 171 3.53 -12.64 -1.72
C ALA A 171 4.82 -13.40 -1.37
N ILE A 172 4.94 -13.85 -0.12
CA ILE A 172 6.10 -14.60 0.36
C ILE A 172 5.64 -15.97 0.89
N ALA A 173 6.10 -17.02 0.21
CA ALA A 173 6.00 -18.40 0.63
C ALA A 173 7.39 -18.86 1.08
N LEU A 174 7.58 -19.15 2.37
CA LEU A 174 8.90 -19.45 2.89
C LEU A 174 9.40 -20.80 2.38
N ASN A 175 8.62 -21.87 2.47
CA ASN A 175 9.13 -23.21 2.20
C ASN A 175 8.62 -23.80 0.89
N ASP A 176 7.51 -23.29 0.37
CA ASP A 176 6.80 -23.89 -0.77
C ASP A 176 6.63 -22.88 -1.93
N MET A 177 5.66 -23.14 -2.79
CA MET A 177 5.36 -22.38 -3.99
C MET A 177 4.61 -21.06 -3.73
N VAL A 178 4.90 -20.07 -4.57
CA VAL A 178 3.93 -19.01 -4.91
C VAL A 178 3.28 -19.38 -6.24
N THR A 179 1.97 -19.60 -6.25
CA THR A 179 1.20 -19.96 -7.45
C THR A 179 0.33 -18.79 -7.87
N LEU A 180 0.43 -18.41 -9.13
CA LEU A 180 -0.28 -17.28 -9.73
C LEU A 180 -1.17 -17.79 -10.86
N ASP A 181 -2.47 -17.55 -10.74
CA ASP A 181 -3.39 -17.70 -11.85
C ASP A 181 -3.58 -16.33 -12.49
N GLY A 182 -2.99 -16.15 -13.66
CA GLY A 182 -3.15 -14.97 -14.49
C GLY A 182 -4.45 -15.03 -15.28
N THR A 183 -4.76 -13.94 -15.96
CA THR A 183 -5.89 -13.88 -16.87
C THR A 183 -5.68 -12.78 -17.91
N SER A 184 -6.03 -13.07 -19.15
CA SER A 184 -6.19 -12.07 -20.22
C SER A 184 -7.48 -11.24 -20.09
N GLN A 185 -8.36 -11.58 -19.16
CA GLN A 185 -9.58 -10.81 -18.85
C GLN A 185 -9.28 -9.60 -17.96
N HIS A 186 -10.24 -8.67 -17.87
CA HIS A 186 -10.12 -7.48 -17.03
C HIS A 186 -11.01 -7.56 -15.78
N PRO A 187 -10.49 -7.24 -14.58
CA PRO A 187 -9.11 -6.81 -14.32
C PRO A 187 -8.11 -7.99 -14.40
N ALA A 188 -6.91 -7.72 -14.91
CA ALA A 188 -5.83 -8.70 -14.99
C ALA A 188 -5.19 -8.92 -13.61
N THR A 189 -4.60 -10.11 -13.41
CA THR A 189 -3.86 -10.43 -12.18
C THR A 189 -2.61 -9.55 -12.07
N ARG A 190 -2.45 -8.88 -10.93
CA ARG A 190 -1.30 -8.03 -10.65
C ARG A 190 -0.78 -8.17 -9.23
N ILE A 191 0.54 -8.12 -9.09
CA ILE A 191 1.24 -7.94 -7.83
C ILE A 191 2.06 -6.66 -7.93
N THR A 192 1.93 -5.78 -6.95
CA THR A 192 2.67 -4.53 -6.86
C THR A 192 3.38 -4.51 -5.52
N ALA A 193 4.70 -4.75 -5.54
CA ALA A 193 5.52 -4.77 -4.35
C ALA A 193 5.60 -3.39 -3.70
N PRO A 194 5.65 -3.29 -2.36
CA PRO A 194 5.89 -2.04 -1.66
C PRO A 194 7.39 -1.75 -1.58
N GLY A 195 7.81 -0.49 -1.52
CA GLY A 195 9.24 -0.11 -1.67
C GLY A 195 9.50 0.88 -2.80
N GLU A 196 8.42 1.46 -3.31
CA GLU A 196 8.40 2.76 -3.96
C GLU A 196 9.26 3.77 -3.16
N PRO A 197 10.06 4.66 -3.79
CA PRO A 197 10.82 5.65 -3.05
C PRO A 197 9.89 6.49 -2.18
N PRO A 198 10.31 6.81 -0.94
CA PRO A 198 9.50 7.63 -0.06
C PRO A 198 9.31 9.03 -0.65
N THR A 199 8.26 9.73 -0.22
CA THR A 199 8.07 11.13 -0.58
C THR A 199 7.91 12.01 0.66
N THR A 200 8.26 13.27 0.49
CA THR A 200 7.92 14.35 1.41
C THR A 200 6.94 15.28 0.72
N THR A 201 5.81 15.57 1.37
CA THR A 201 4.86 16.58 0.90
C THR A 201 5.01 17.83 1.76
N THR A 202 5.11 19.00 1.14
CA THR A 202 5.00 20.29 1.83
C THR A 202 3.80 21.05 1.30
N VAL A 203 3.14 21.84 2.14
CA VAL A 203 2.02 22.69 1.76
C VAL A 203 2.29 24.14 2.15
N THR A 204 2.01 25.07 1.24
CA THR A 204 2.13 26.51 1.46
C THR A 204 0.85 27.22 1.04
N SER A 205 0.61 28.42 1.60
CA SER A 205 -0.54 29.26 1.26
C SER A 205 -0.09 30.54 0.57
N SER A 206 -0.84 31.01 -0.43
CA SER A 206 -0.58 32.28 -1.11
C SER A 206 -0.83 33.51 -0.22
N SER A 207 -1.63 33.36 0.85
CA SER A 207 -1.95 34.45 1.78
C SER A 207 -2.34 33.90 3.15
N ASN A 208 -1.53 34.19 4.17
CA ASN A 208 -1.81 33.80 5.56
C ASN A 208 -1.29 34.85 6.56
N PRO A 209 -2.15 35.59 7.28
CA PRO A 209 -3.62 35.50 7.25
C PRO A 209 -4.25 35.99 5.94
N SER A 210 -5.37 35.37 5.55
CA SER A 210 -6.23 35.81 4.45
C SER A 210 -7.51 36.49 4.98
N ARG A 211 -8.40 36.97 4.10
CA ARG A 211 -9.74 37.42 4.49
C ARG A 211 -10.84 36.53 3.93
N ARG A 212 -11.98 36.52 4.63
CA ARG A 212 -13.17 35.78 4.20
C ARG A 212 -13.60 36.18 2.79
N GLY A 213 -13.74 35.20 1.91
CA GLY A 213 -14.12 35.41 0.52
C GLY A 213 -13.01 36.02 -0.35
N GLU A 214 -11.77 36.13 0.14
CA GLU A 214 -10.59 36.31 -0.72
C GLU A 214 -10.10 34.93 -1.18
N PRO A 215 -9.73 34.77 -2.46
CA PRO A 215 -9.19 33.51 -2.95
C PRO A 215 -7.81 33.25 -2.31
N VAL A 216 -7.67 32.09 -1.69
CA VAL A 216 -6.40 31.55 -1.18
C VAL A 216 -6.02 30.34 -2.01
N THR A 217 -4.78 30.32 -2.50
CA THR A 217 -4.22 29.19 -3.23
C THR A 217 -3.28 28.43 -2.32
N PHE A 218 -3.57 27.15 -2.11
CA PHE A 218 -2.69 26.19 -1.47
C PHE A 218 -1.85 25.49 -2.52
N THR A 219 -0.54 25.47 -2.32
CA THR A 219 0.42 24.81 -3.20
C THR A 219 1.08 23.67 -2.43
N ALA A 220 0.84 22.44 -2.87
CA ALA A 220 1.48 21.25 -2.36
C ALA A 220 2.61 20.80 -3.29
N THR A 221 3.81 20.65 -2.74
CA THR A 221 4.98 20.13 -3.47
C THR A 221 5.31 18.75 -2.94
N VAL A 222 5.40 17.76 -3.83
CA VAL A 222 5.80 16.39 -3.49
C VAL A 222 7.19 16.14 -4.05
N ARG A 223 8.10 15.66 -3.20
CA ARG A 223 9.50 15.36 -3.54
C ARG A 223 9.89 13.98 -3.07
N GLU A 224 10.75 13.32 -3.83
CA GLU A 224 11.54 12.20 -3.37
C GLU A 224 12.77 12.72 -2.59
N PRO A 225 13.29 12.06 -1.54
CA PRO A 225 14.45 12.54 -0.77
C PRO A 225 15.72 12.81 -1.58
N THR A 226 15.91 12.10 -2.70
CA THR A 226 17.08 12.31 -3.57
C THR A 226 16.88 13.42 -4.59
N ASP A 227 15.63 13.92 -4.74
CA ASP A 227 15.18 14.85 -5.79
C ASP A 227 15.53 14.39 -7.23
N SER A 228 15.87 13.09 -7.42
CA SER A 228 16.27 12.55 -8.72
C SER A 228 15.10 12.44 -9.69
N VAL A 229 13.88 12.26 -9.17
CA VAL A 229 12.64 12.16 -9.93
C VAL A 229 11.55 12.93 -9.19
N VAL A 230 10.77 13.74 -9.92
CA VAL A 230 9.62 14.44 -9.33
C VAL A 230 8.43 13.47 -9.30
N PRO A 231 7.86 13.13 -8.13
CA PRO A 231 6.70 12.24 -8.04
C PRO A 231 5.48 12.83 -8.74
N ALA A 232 4.97 12.17 -9.77
CA ALA A 232 3.70 12.57 -10.38
C ALA A 232 2.53 11.84 -9.70
N GLY A 233 1.45 12.53 -9.36
CA GLY A 233 0.27 11.89 -8.77
C GLY A 233 -0.71 12.85 -8.09
N GLN A 234 -1.80 12.30 -7.56
CA GLN A 234 -2.88 13.06 -6.97
C GLN A 234 -2.56 13.49 -5.53
N VAL A 235 -2.86 14.75 -5.22
CA VAL A 235 -2.78 15.33 -3.88
C VAL A 235 -4.17 15.78 -3.44
N ILE A 236 -4.57 15.38 -2.24
CA ILE A 236 -5.82 15.80 -1.59
C ILE A 236 -5.51 16.88 -0.56
N PHE A 237 -6.20 18.01 -0.62
CA PHE A 237 -6.14 19.06 0.38
C PHE A 237 -7.27 18.87 1.40
N LYS A 238 -6.93 18.94 2.69
CA LYS A 238 -7.87 18.82 3.78
C LYS A 238 -7.80 20.02 4.73
N ASP A 239 -8.94 20.34 5.33
CA ASP A 239 -9.08 21.18 6.52
C ASP A 239 -9.55 20.30 7.68
N GLY A 240 -8.64 20.01 8.60
CA GLY A 240 -8.81 18.91 9.56
C GLY A 240 -9.04 17.58 8.83
N SER A 241 -10.18 16.93 9.09
CA SER A 241 -10.59 15.69 8.41
C SER A 241 -11.36 15.91 7.09
N THR A 242 -11.79 17.14 6.80
CA THR A 242 -12.66 17.46 5.66
C THR A 242 -11.85 17.67 4.40
N VAL A 243 -12.18 16.96 3.31
CA VAL A 243 -11.58 17.21 1.99
C VAL A 243 -12.13 18.51 1.44
N ILE A 244 -11.24 19.45 1.15
CA ILE A 244 -11.59 20.76 0.58
C ILE A 244 -11.25 20.86 -0.91
N GLY A 245 -10.34 20.02 -1.41
CA GLY A 245 -9.98 20.00 -2.82
C GLY A 245 -8.97 18.92 -3.17
N SER A 246 -8.65 18.84 -4.46
CA SER A 246 -7.60 17.95 -4.98
C SER A 246 -6.91 18.58 -6.18
N ALA A 247 -5.63 18.28 -6.36
CA ALA A 247 -4.88 18.66 -7.55
C ALA A 247 -3.82 17.62 -7.89
N TYR A 248 -3.09 17.82 -8.99
CA TYR A 248 -2.09 16.88 -9.48
C TYR A 248 -0.69 17.47 -9.36
N ASN A 249 0.23 16.75 -8.71
CA ASN A 249 1.66 17.08 -8.67
C ASN A 249 2.35 16.42 -9.87
N SER A 250 3.29 17.11 -10.50
CA SER A 250 4.08 16.57 -11.61
C SER A 250 5.40 17.32 -11.76
N SER A 251 6.25 16.87 -12.68
CA SER A 251 7.46 17.61 -13.09
C SER A 251 7.16 18.95 -13.76
N LEU A 252 5.95 19.17 -14.27
CA LEU A 252 5.56 20.42 -14.94
C LEU A 252 5.07 21.48 -13.95
N ALA A 253 4.38 21.06 -12.88
CA ALA A 253 3.83 21.96 -11.88
C ALA A 253 3.51 21.22 -10.56
N PRO A 254 3.63 21.91 -9.41
CA PRO A 254 3.14 21.40 -8.13
C PRO A 254 1.61 21.34 -8.12
N ALA A 255 1.06 20.55 -7.19
CA ALA A 255 -0.38 20.48 -6.99
C ALA A 255 -0.90 21.81 -6.40
N THR A 256 -1.83 22.48 -7.08
CA THR A 256 -2.39 23.77 -6.64
C THR A 256 -3.91 23.71 -6.51
N PHE A 257 -4.44 24.22 -5.41
CA PHE A 257 -5.88 24.30 -5.13
C PHE A 257 -6.25 25.69 -4.62
N THR A 258 -7.24 26.34 -5.23
CA THR A 258 -7.71 27.68 -4.84
C THR A 258 -9.12 27.62 -4.29
N THR A 259 -9.36 28.26 -3.14
CA THR A 259 -10.68 28.40 -2.53
C THR A 259 -10.91 29.80 -1.94
N SER A 260 -12.15 30.26 -1.98
CA SER A 260 -12.62 31.48 -1.28
C SER A 260 -13.58 31.17 -0.12
N ASP A 261 -13.84 29.89 0.14
CA ASP A 261 -14.97 29.45 0.96
C ASP A 261 -14.58 29.19 2.43
N LEU A 262 -13.31 29.37 2.77
CA LEU A 262 -12.85 29.26 4.15
C LEU A 262 -13.60 30.25 5.05
N THR A 263 -14.14 29.72 6.13
CA THR A 263 -14.83 30.51 7.14
C THR A 263 -13.84 31.37 7.93
N ARG A 264 -14.34 32.34 8.70
CA ARG A 264 -13.48 33.08 9.62
C ARG A 264 -13.00 32.13 10.72
N GLY A 265 -11.69 32.07 10.95
CA GLY A 265 -11.11 31.23 12.00
C GLY A 265 -9.70 30.75 11.64
N ALA A 266 -9.20 29.83 12.46
CA ALA A 266 -8.03 29.03 12.14
C ALA A 266 -8.49 27.73 11.47
N HIS A 267 -7.76 27.31 10.44
CA HIS A 267 -7.99 26.11 9.65
C HIS A 267 -6.70 25.29 9.61
N ASP A 268 -6.79 23.99 9.87
CA ASP A 268 -5.64 23.08 9.91
C ASP A 268 -5.48 22.40 8.56
N ILE A 269 -4.70 23.03 7.69
CA ILE A 269 -4.56 22.62 6.31
C ILE A 269 -3.46 21.56 6.18
N THR A 270 -3.82 20.41 5.59
CA THR A 270 -2.85 19.37 5.20
C THR A 270 -2.99 19.02 3.72
N ALA A 271 -1.88 18.60 3.12
CA ALA A 271 -1.85 18.03 1.78
C ALA A 271 -1.40 16.57 1.85
N VAL A 272 -2.22 15.67 1.32
CA VAL A 272 -2.00 14.22 1.32
C VAL A 272 -1.72 13.78 -0.11
N TYR A 273 -0.47 13.42 -0.40
CA TYR A 273 -0.12 12.70 -1.61
C TYR A 273 -0.53 11.24 -1.47
N LEU A 274 -1.41 10.76 -2.35
CA LEU A 274 -2.04 9.43 -2.20
C LEU A 274 -1.15 8.29 -2.70
N ASN A 275 -0.45 8.53 -3.81
CA ASN A 275 0.52 7.68 -4.51
C ASN A 275 0.64 8.20 -5.96
N GLY A 276 1.56 7.63 -6.72
CA GLY A 276 1.67 7.88 -8.14
C GLY A 276 3.01 7.42 -8.70
N GLY A 277 3.35 7.82 -9.92
CA GLY A 277 4.58 7.38 -10.55
C GLY A 277 5.00 8.27 -11.70
N THR A 278 6.30 8.27 -11.97
CA THR A 278 6.95 9.08 -12.98
C THR A 278 7.75 8.19 -13.92
N ALA A 279 7.55 8.37 -15.22
CA ALA A 279 8.33 7.68 -16.23
C ALA A 279 9.74 8.30 -16.33
N VAL A 280 10.77 7.48 -16.17
CA VAL A 280 12.19 7.85 -16.28
C VAL A 280 12.90 6.82 -17.13
N ASN A 281 13.59 7.25 -18.19
CA ASN A 281 14.37 6.38 -19.10
C ASN A 281 13.60 5.10 -19.51
N GLU A 282 12.34 5.27 -19.93
CA GLU A 282 11.44 4.18 -20.37
C GLU A 282 10.98 3.20 -19.26
N ALA A 283 11.36 3.43 -18.01
CA ALA A 283 10.88 2.71 -16.83
C ALA A 283 9.95 3.58 -15.97
N TRP A 284 9.06 2.97 -15.19
CA TRP A 284 8.21 3.68 -14.24
C TRP A 284 8.79 3.56 -12.82
N VAL A 285 8.96 4.70 -12.15
CA VAL A 285 9.22 4.75 -10.71
C VAL A 285 7.92 5.15 -10.03
N TYR A 286 7.43 4.32 -9.11
CA TYR A 286 6.24 4.61 -8.31
C TYR A 286 6.66 5.06 -6.91
N PHE A 287 5.86 5.89 -6.25
CA PHE A 287 6.22 6.61 -5.00
C PHE A 287 5.22 6.36 -3.88
N THR A 288 5.72 6.20 -2.65
CA THR A 288 4.83 5.98 -1.49
C THR A 288 3.98 7.21 -1.20
N PRO A 289 2.81 7.06 -0.56
CA PRO A 289 2.04 8.19 -0.06
C PRO A 289 2.83 9.00 0.99
N SER A 290 2.52 10.29 1.12
CA SER A 290 3.02 11.14 2.21
C SER A 290 2.03 12.25 2.56
N THR A 291 2.08 12.73 3.80
CA THR A 291 1.25 13.84 4.28
C THR A 291 2.15 14.99 4.73
N SER A 292 1.76 16.22 4.42
CA SER A 292 2.48 17.41 4.90
C SER A 292 2.33 17.62 6.39
N GLU A 293 3.24 18.38 6.98
CA GLU A 293 2.97 19.04 8.26
C GLU A 293 1.72 19.93 8.16
N VAL A 294 1.07 20.20 9.30
CA VAL A 294 -0.12 21.04 9.38
C VAL A 294 0.25 22.50 9.14
N LEU A 295 -0.40 23.14 8.17
CA LEU A 295 -0.37 24.57 7.96
C LEU A 295 -1.61 25.22 8.59
N THR A 296 -1.43 25.95 9.69
CA THR A 296 -2.52 26.72 10.29
C THR A 296 -2.82 27.97 9.46
N GLN A 297 -3.89 27.94 8.65
CA GLN A 297 -4.39 29.07 7.87
C GLN A 297 -5.34 29.92 8.72
N VAL A 298 -5.02 31.22 8.87
CA VAL A 298 -5.88 32.17 9.59
C VAL A 298 -6.70 32.99 8.59
N VAL A 299 -8.02 33.09 8.83
CA VAL A 299 -8.95 33.87 8.00
C VAL A 299 -9.61 34.98 8.82
N LEU A 300 -9.37 36.23 8.42
CA LEU A 300 -9.90 37.45 9.02
C LEU A 300 -11.20 37.92 8.34
N ASN A 301 -11.90 38.89 8.94
CA ASN A 301 -13.06 39.52 8.31
C ASN A 301 -12.67 40.38 7.09
N ARG A 302 -13.61 40.60 6.16
CA ARG A 302 -13.45 41.67 5.17
C ARG A 302 -13.36 43.02 5.89
N ARG A 303 -12.48 43.92 5.42
CA ARG A 303 -12.46 45.30 5.91
C ARG A 303 -13.85 45.92 5.66
N SER A 304 -14.42 46.49 6.71
CA SER A 304 -15.65 47.31 6.67
C SER A 304 -15.45 48.54 5.81
#